data_AF-A0A8C6I7J9-F1
#
_entry.id   AF-A0A8C6I7J9-F1
#
_cell.length_a   1.000
_cell.length_b   1.000
_cell.length_c   1.000
_cell.angle_alpha   90.00
_cell.angle_beta   90.00
_cell.angle_gamma   90.00
#
_symmetry.space_group_name_H-M   'P 1'
#
loop_
_entity.id
_entity.type
_entity.pdbx_description
1 polymer ?
#
loop_
_entity_poly.entity_id
_entity_poly.type
_entity_poly.pdbx_seq_one_letter_code
_entity_poly.pdbx_strand_id
1 'polypeptide(L)'
;MNIMDFNVKKLAADAGTFLSRAVQFTEEKLGQAEKTELDAHLENLLSKAECTKIWTEKIMKQTEVLLQPNPNARIEEFVYEKLDRKAPSRINNPELLGQYMIDAGTEFGPGTAYGNALIKCGETQKRIGTADRELIQTSALNFLTPLRNFIEGDYKTIAKERKLLQNKRLDLDAAKTRLKKAKAAETKSSQLNSARPEGDNIMVNFSYMLNFLHVKWLKSEQELRITQSEFDRQAEITRLLLEGISSTHAHHLRCLNDFVEAQMTYYAQCYQYMLDLQKQLGSFPSNYLSNNNQTSGTPVPYALSNAIGPSAQASAGSLVITCPSNLNDLKESSNNRKARVLYDYDAANSTELSLLADEVITVFSVVGMDSDWLMGERGNQKGKVPITYLELLN
;
A
#
# COMPACT_ATOMS: atom_id res chain seq x y z
N MET A 1 -17.33 49.24 7.49
CA MET A 1 -16.34 48.48 6.69
C MET A 1 -15.06 48.43 7.52
N ASN A 2 -14.83 47.35 8.28
CA ASN A 2 -13.57 47.20 9.03
C ASN A 2 -12.49 46.72 8.06
N ILE A 3 -11.50 47.58 7.81
CA ILE A 3 -10.29 47.22 7.09
C ILE A 3 -9.53 46.24 7.98
N MET A 4 -9.32 45.01 7.50
CA MET A 4 -8.43 44.05 8.14
C MET A 4 -7.01 44.62 8.10
N ASP A 5 -6.51 45.12 9.23
CA ASP A 5 -5.10 45.47 9.40
C ASP A 5 -4.25 44.21 9.17
N PHE A 6 -3.68 44.11 7.98
CA PHE A 6 -2.75 43.06 7.61
C PHE A 6 -1.47 43.22 8.44
N ASN A 7 -1.26 42.33 9.41
CA ASN A 7 -0.21 42.47 10.42
C ASN A 7 1.16 42.01 9.87
N VAL A 8 1.79 42.87 9.06
CA VAL A 8 3.12 42.65 8.45
C VAL A 8 4.19 42.26 9.49
N LYS A 9 4.08 42.75 10.73
CA LYS A 9 5.00 42.39 11.83
C LYS A 9 4.89 40.93 12.24
N LYS A 10 3.67 40.37 12.26
CA LYS A 10 3.45 38.95 12.54
C LYS A 10 4.01 38.09 11.40
N LEU A 11 3.76 38.48 10.16
CA LEU A 11 4.29 37.79 8.98
C LEU A 11 5.82 37.75 8.98
N ALA A 12 6.48 38.86 9.32
CA ALA A 12 7.94 38.94 9.41
C ALA A 12 8.50 38.05 10.55
N ALA A 13 7.81 37.97 11.70
CA ALA A 13 8.20 37.10 12.80
C ALA A 13 8.03 35.60 12.44
N ASP A 14 6.93 35.24 11.79
CA ASP A 14 6.65 33.89 11.32
C ASP A 14 7.67 33.47 10.23
N ALA A 15 8.03 34.37 9.32
CA ALA A 15 9.09 34.14 8.33
C ALA A 15 10.47 33.99 8.99
N GLY A 16 10.77 34.79 10.02
CA GLY A 16 12.01 34.70 10.78
C GLY A 16 12.17 33.36 11.51
N THR A 17 11.09 32.85 12.11
CA THR A 17 11.12 31.51 12.74
C THR A 17 11.26 30.40 11.72
N PHE A 18 10.59 30.48 10.55
CA PHE A 18 10.76 29.52 9.48
C PHE A 18 12.21 29.46 8.96
N LEU A 19 12.84 30.62 8.71
CA LEU A 19 14.25 30.70 8.32
C LEU A 19 15.17 30.13 9.39
N SER A 20 14.91 30.44 10.67
CA SER A 20 15.69 29.87 11.78
C SER A 20 15.60 28.34 11.81
N ARG A 21 14.43 27.75 11.57
CA ARG A 21 14.26 26.30 11.47
C ARG A 21 15.04 25.71 10.30
N ALA A 22 14.98 26.37 9.13
CA ALA A 22 15.70 25.93 7.93
C ALA A 22 17.23 25.96 8.12
N VAL A 23 17.75 27.01 8.76
CA VAL A 23 19.17 27.12 9.13
C VAL A 23 19.55 25.99 10.07
N GLN A 24 18.80 25.81 11.17
CA GLN A 24 19.07 24.74 12.14
C GLN A 24 19.06 23.35 11.48
N PHE A 25 18.06 23.07 10.65
CA PHE A 25 17.96 21.80 9.93
C PHE A 25 19.16 21.57 9.01
N THR A 26 19.62 22.61 8.33
CA THR A 26 20.79 22.53 7.43
C THR A 26 22.06 22.26 8.23
N GLU A 27 22.27 22.97 9.35
CA GLU A 27 23.43 22.79 10.22
C GLU A 27 23.47 21.39 10.85
N GLU A 28 22.32 20.82 11.24
CA GLU A 28 22.23 19.42 11.69
C GLU A 28 22.69 18.44 10.60
N LYS A 29 22.23 18.64 9.36
CA LYS A 29 22.59 17.77 8.22
C LYS A 29 24.07 17.87 7.84
N LEU A 30 24.69 19.02 8.08
CA LEU A 30 26.12 19.23 7.88
C LEU A 30 26.98 18.78 9.08
N GLY A 31 26.36 18.28 10.16
CA GLY A 31 27.05 17.87 11.38
C GLY A 31 27.61 19.04 12.21
N GLN A 32 27.15 20.26 11.93
CA GLN A 32 27.64 21.50 12.56
C GLN A 32 26.78 21.92 13.76
N ALA A 33 25.58 21.36 13.91
CA ALA A 33 24.69 21.62 15.03
C ALA A 33 24.31 20.33 15.79
N GLU A 34 24.20 20.47 17.11
CA GLU A 34 23.67 19.44 18.00
C GLU A 34 22.17 19.27 17.75
N LYS A 35 21.72 18.02 17.73
CA LYS A 35 20.32 17.64 17.51
C LYS A 35 19.73 17.15 18.83
N THR A 36 18.60 17.72 19.26
CA THR A 36 17.86 17.13 20.37
C THR A 36 17.36 15.74 19.95
N GLU A 37 17.80 14.70 20.65
CA GLU A 37 17.32 13.33 20.43
C GLU A 37 15.91 13.17 21.00
N LEU A 38 15.08 12.41 20.28
CA LEU A 38 13.82 11.94 20.85
C LEU A 38 14.13 10.76 21.76
N ASP A 39 13.30 10.53 22.77
CA ASP A 39 13.46 9.33 23.58
C ASP A 39 13.24 8.06 22.73
N ALA A 40 13.90 6.96 23.10
CA ALA A 40 13.88 5.72 22.33
C ALA A 40 12.47 5.11 22.20
N HIS A 41 11.58 5.39 23.16
CA HIS A 41 10.21 4.88 23.14
C HIS A 41 9.38 5.59 22.05
N LEU A 42 9.47 6.92 21.98
CA LEU A 42 8.81 7.75 20.99
C LEU A 42 9.35 7.47 19.59
N GLU A 43 10.66 7.24 19.43
CA GLU A 43 11.22 6.81 18.15
C GLU A 43 10.67 5.45 17.69
N ASN A 44 10.53 4.49 18.61
CA ASN A 44 9.92 3.20 18.31
C ASN A 44 8.46 3.34 17.88
N LEU A 45 7.68 4.16 18.61
CA LEU A 45 6.30 4.48 18.30
C LEU A 45 6.15 5.15 16.92
N LEU A 46 7.03 6.10 16.59
CA LEU A 46 7.05 6.75 15.27
C LEU A 46 7.36 5.76 14.15
N SER A 47 8.32 4.86 14.35
CA SER A 47 8.66 3.81 13.39
C SER A 47 7.48 2.84 13.18
N LYS A 48 6.83 2.42 14.27
CA LYS A 48 5.63 1.58 14.24
C LYS A 48 4.50 2.26 13.48
N ALA A 49 4.30 3.56 13.68
CA ALA A 49 3.26 4.33 12.99
C ALA A 49 3.48 4.41 11.48
N GLU A 50 4.71 4.72 11.06
CA GLU A 50 5.06 4.78 9.64
C GLU A 50 4.90 3.42 8.97
N CYS A 51 5.39 2.37 9.63
CA CYS A 51 5.21 0.99 9.17
C CYS A 51 3.73 0.65 9.02
N THR A 52 2.90 1.00 10.03
CA THR A 52 1.45 0.78 10.01
C THR A 52 0.80 1.46 8.81
N LYS A 53 1.13 2.73 8.54
CA LYS A 53 0.59 3.45 7.38
C LYS A 53 0.99 2.83 6.06
N ILE A 54 2.29 2.57 5.85
CA ILE A 54 2.79 2.01 4.60
C ILE A 54 2.12 0.68 4.30
N TRP A 55 2.05 -0.22 5.27
CA TRP A 55 1.43 -1.53 5.06
C TRP A 55 -0.08 -1.45 4.88
N THR A 56 -0.76 -0.56 5.61
CA THR A 56 -2.20 -0.33 5.42
C THR A 56 -2.50 0.15 4.00
N GLU A 57 -1.75 1.13 3.49
CA GLU A 57 -1.91 1.61 2.10
C GLU A 57 -1.64 0.52 1.06
N LYS A 58 -0.55 -0.24 1.23
CA LYS A 58 -0.16 -1.30 0.29
C LYS A 58 -1.19 -2.43 0.24
N ILE A 59 -1.66 -2.88 1.39
CA ILE A 59 -2.67 -3.94 1.49
C ILE A 59 -3.98 -3.46 0.86
N MET A 60 -4.44 -2.25 1.21
CA MET A 60 -5.66 -1.67 0.67
C MET A 60 -5.61 -1.58 -0.87
N LYS A 61 -4.51 -1.07 -1.43
CA LYS A 61 -4.32 -0.98 -2.89
C LYS A 61 -4.33 -2.35 -3.56
N GLN A 62 -3.71 -3.37 -2.96
CA GLN A 62 -3.69 -4.70 -3.54
C GLN A 62 -5.07 -5.37 -3.47
N THR A 63 -5.82 -5.16 -2.38
CA THR A 63 -7.19 -5.65 -2.26
C THR A 63 -8.12 -4.98 -3.27
N GLU A 64 -7.96 -3.68 -3.55
CA GLU A 64 -8.70 -3.01 -4.65
C GLU A 64 -8.41 -3.67 -6.01
N VAL A 65 -7.15 -4.03 -6.29
CA VAL A 65 -6.79 -4.74 -7.53
C VAL A 65 -7.43 -6.13 -7.59
N LEU A 66 -7.47 -6.84 -6.46
CA LEU A 66 -8.08 -8.17 -6.37
C LEU A 66 -9.59 -8.10 -6.63
N LEU A 67 -10.29 -7.12 -6.06
CA LEU A 67 -11.74 -6.96 -6.20
C LEU A 67 -12.13 -6.39 -7.57
N GLN A 68 -11.33 -5.47 -8.11
CA GLN A 68 -11.55 -4.87 -9.41
C GLN A 68 -10.24 -4.69 -10.18
N PRO A 69 -9.81 -5.71 -10.95
CA PRO A 69 -8.56 -5.67 -11.69
C PRO A 69 -8.51 -4.55 -12.75
N ASN A 70 -9.68 -4.16 -13.28
CA ASN A 70 -9.78 -3.12 -14.30
C ASN A 70 -9.46 -1.73 -13.72
N PRO A 71 -8.37 -1.08 -14.14
CA PRO A 71 -7.97 0.22 -13.59
C PRO A 71 -8.97 1.34 -13.93
N ASN A 72 -9.58 1.32 -15.11
CA ASN A 72 -10.55 2.34 -15.52
C ASN A 72 -11.79 2.30 -14.64
N ALA A 73 -12.27 1.09 -14.33
CA ALA A 73 -13.44 0.91 -13.48
C ALA A 73 -13.17 1.35 -12.02
N ARG A 74 -11.95 1.11 -11.51
CA ARG A 74 -11.54 1.61 -10.18
C ARG A 74 -11.49 3.14 -10.11
N ILE A 75 -10.95 3.79 -11.14
CA ILE A 75 -10.89 5.25 -11.19
C ILE A 75 -12.29 5.85 -11.26
N GLU A 76 -13.16 5.26 -12.08
CA GLU A 76 -14.56 5.68 -12.19
C GLU A 76 -15.28 5.59 -10.83
N GLU A 77 -15.17 4.44 -10.15
CA GLU A 77 -15.77 4.23 -8.82
C GLU A 77 -15.26 5.25 -7.79
N PHE A 78 -13.95 5.53 -7.77
CA PHE A 78 -13.35 6.56 -6.92
C PHE A 78 -13.91 7.96 -7.19
N VAL A 79 -14.13 8.33 -8.46
CA VAL A 79 -14.70 9.64 -8.82
C VAL A 79 -16.14 9.77 -8.33
N TYR A 80 -16.94 8.72 -8.49
CA TYR A 80 -18.32 8.70 -8.01
C TYR A 80 -18.39 8.76 -6.47
N GLU A 81 -17.52 8.03 -5.78
CA GLU A 81 -17.38 8.09 -4.32
C GLU A 81 -17.02 9.50 -3.85
N LYS A 82 -16.06 10.18 -4.48
CA LYS A 82 -15.69 11.57 -4.13
C LYS A 82 -16.77 12.60 -4.47
N LEU A 83 -17.66 12.32 -5.42
CA LEU A 83 -18.78 13.18 -5.77
C LEU A 83 -20.04 12.91 -4.94
N ASP A 84 -20.00 11.95 -4.00
CA ASP A 84 -21.15 11.46 -3.24
C ASP A 84 -22.31 11.05 -4.16
N ARG A 85 -21.96 10.38 -5.26
CA ARG A 85 -22.89 9.88 -6.27
C ARG A 85 -22.76 8.37 -6.40
N LYS A 86 -23.88 7.71 -6.67
CA LYS A 86 -23.87 6.27 -6.89
C LYS A 86 -23.24 5.95 -8.25
N ALA A 87 -22.16 5.18 -8.24
CA ALA A 87 -21.56 4.67 -9.48
C ALA A 87 -22.56 3.79 -10.25
N PRO A 88 -22.56 3.84 -11.59
CA PRO A 88 -23.39 2.96 -12.40
C PRO A 88 -23.04 1.50 -12.12
N SER A 89 -24.06 0.66 -11.89
CA SER A 89 -23.86 -0.78 -11.66
C SER A 89 -23.44 -1.44 -12.97
N ARG A 90 -22.14 -1.71 -13.11
CA ARG A 90 -21.61 -2.44 -14.27
C ARG A 90 -22.01 -3.91 -14.17
N ILE A 91 -22.41 -4.49 -15.29
CA ILE A 91 -22.57 -5.94 -15.43
C ILE A 91 -21.17 -6.56 -15.32
N ASN A 92 -21.00 -7.50 -14.39
CA ASN A 92 -19.73 -8.21 -14.24
C ASN A 92 -19.62 -9.36 -15.26
N ASN A 93 -18.42 -9.94 -15.36
CA ASN A 93 -18.13 -10.92 -16.40
C ASN A 93 -19.06 -12.16 -16.34
N PRO A 94 -19.33 -12.77 -15.16
CA PRO A 94 -20.25 -13.91 -15.09
C PRO A 94 -21.67 -13.53 -15.49
N GLU A 95 -22.17 -12.36 -15.09
CA GLU A 95 -23.50 -11.92 -15.49
C GLU A 95 -23.62 -11.64 -16.99
N LEU A 96 -22.56 -11.10 -17.61
CA LEU A 96 -22.54 -10.85 -19.04
C LEU A 96 -22.58 -12.16 -19.81
N LEU A 97 -21.75 -13.13 -19.44
CA LEU A 97 -21.76 -14.48 -20.01
C LEU A 97 -23.13 -15.13 -19.83
N GLY A 98 -23.67 -15.09 -18.61
CA GLY A 98 -24.98 -15.66 -18.29
C GLY A 98 -26.10 -15.06 -19.13
N GLN A 99 -26.03 -13.76 -19.47
CA GLN A 99 -27.00 -13.12 -20.35
C GLN A 99 -27.03 -13.77 -21.73
N TYR A 100 -25.88 -13.83 -22.40
CA TYR A 100 -25.80 -14.42 -23.74
C TYR A 100 -26.15 -15.91 -23.76
N MET A 101 -25.84 -16.67 -22.71
CA MET A 101 -26.22 -18.08 -22.62
C MET A 101 -27.74 -18.27 -22.53
N ILE A 102 -28.42 -17.42 -21.76
CA ILE A 102 -29.90 -17.45 -21.63
C ILE A 102 -30.56 -17.05 -22.95
N ASP A 103 -30.07 -15.96 -23.57
CA ASP A 103 -30.61 -15.46 -24.83
C ASP A 103 -30.43 -16.51 -25.94
N ALA A 104 -29.23 -17.08 -26.06
CA ALA A 104 -28.96 -18.16 -27.02
C ALA A 104 -29.81 -19.40 -26.74
N GLY A 105 -29.93 -19.83 -25.48
CA GLY A 105 -30.74 -20.99 -25.12
C GLY A 105 -32.23 -20.80 -25.43
N THR A 106 -32.73 -19.57 -25.32
CA THR A 106 -34.09 -19.20 -25.71
C THR A 106 -34.26 -19.22 -27.22
N GLU A 107 -33.29 -18.72 -27.98
CA GLU A 107 -33.31 -18.71 -29.45
C GLU A 107 -33.19 -20.11 -30.06
N PHE A 108 -32.40 -21.02 -29.48
CA PHE A 108 -32.37 -22.44 -29.85
C PHE A 108 -33.71 -23.16 -29.62
N GLY A 109 -34.54 -22.60 -28.75
CA GLY A 109 -35.88 -23.07 -28.47
C GLY A 109 -35.95 -24.23 -27.44
N PRO A 110 -37.08 -24.36 -26.74
CA PRO A 110 -37.24 -25.29 -25.61
C PRO A 110 -37.28 -26.77 -26.03
N GLY A 111 -37.42 -27.05 -27.33
CA GLY A 111 -37.42 -28.42 -27.88
C GLY A 111 -36.04 -29.07 -27.97
N THR A 112 -34.95 -28.31 -27.74
CA THR A 112 -33.59 -28.83 -27.80
C THR A 112 -33.01 -29.07 -26.40
N ALA A 113 -32.31 -30.19 -26.20
CA ALA A 113 -31.61 -30.43 -24.93
C ALA A 113 -30.51 -29.38 -24.69
N TYR A 114 -29.86 -28.91 -25.77
CA TYR A 114 -28.85 -27.89 -25.71
C TYR A 114 -29.40 -26.53 -25.25
N GLY A 115 -30.53 -26.08 -25.80
CA GLY A 115 -31.19 -24.83 -25.36
C GLY A 115 -31.55 -24.87 -23.88
N ASN A 116 -32.14 -25.97 -23.42
CA ASN A 116 -32.46 -26.16 -21.99
C ASN A 116 -31.20 -26.15 -21.10
N ALA A 117 -30.12 -26.81 -21.52
CA ALA A 117 -28.86 -26.82 -20.78
C ALA A 117 -28.20 -25.43 -20.73
N LEU A 118 -28.20 -24.69 -21.85
CA LEU A 118 -27.67 -23.34 -21.93
C LEU A 118 -28.37 -22.38 -20.96
N ILE A 119 -29.71 -22.45 -20.89
CA ILE A 119 -30.49 -21.64 -19.94
C ILE A 119 -30.04 -21.93 -18.49
N LYS A 120 -29.90 -23.22 -18.10
CA LYS A 120 -29.45 -23.59 -16.74
C LYS A 120 -28.03 -23.15 -16.42
N CYS A 121 -27.12 -23.28 -17.37
CA CYS A 121 -25.77 -22.76 -17.22
C CYS A 121 -25.77 -21.23 -17.08
N GLY A 122 -26.55 -20.52 -17.90
CA GLY A 122 -26.66 -19.06 -17.87
C GLY A 122 -27.28 -18.53 -16.58
N GLU A 123 -28.36 -19.15 -16.08
CA GLU A 123 -28.97 -18.86 -14.78
C GLU A 123 -27.95 -19.04 -13.63
N THR A 124 -27.10 -20.06 -13.72
CA THR A 124 -26.07 -20.31 -12.69
C THR A 124 -24.95 -19.29 -12.77
N GLN A 125 -24.53 -18.88 -13.98
CA GLN A 125 -23.54 -17.81 -14.15
C GLN A 125 -24.05 -16.46 -13.63
N LYS A 126 -25.34 -16.14 -13.82
CA LYS A 126 -25.98 -14.97 -13.20
C LYS A 126 -25.91 -15.02 -11.67
N ARG A 127 -26.17 -16.19 -11.05
CA ARG A 127 -26.07 -16.36 -9.59
C ARG A 127 -24.64 -16.16 -9.08
N ILE A 128 -23.63 -16.68 -9.78
CA ILE A 128 -22.22 -16.43 -9.45
C ILE A 128 -21.92 -14.93 -9.53
N GLY A 129 -22.36 -14.25 -10.59
CA GLY A 129 -22.15 -12.82 -10.70
C GLY A 129 -22.83 -12.00 -9.60
N THR A 130 -23.96 -12.43 -9.06
CA THR A 130 -24.52 -11.83 -7.84
C THR A 130 -23.61 -12.01 -6.64
N ALA A 131 -23.04 -13.22 -6.44
CA ALA A 131 -22.09 -13.49 -5.37
C ALA A 131 -20.78 -12.67 -5.51
N ASP A 132 -20.27 -12.49 -6.74
CA ASP A 132 -19.13 -11.61 -7.00
C ASP A 132 -19.42 -10.17 -6.53
N ARG A 133 -20.60 -9.64 -6.83
CA ARG A 133 -21.00 -8.28 -6.40
C ARG A 133 -21.05 -8.16 -4.89
N GLU A 134 -21.60 -9.16 -4.22
CA GLU A 134 -21.67 -9.20 -2.76
C GLU A 134 -20.28 -9.25 -2.13
N LEU A 135 -19.35 -10.03 -2.70
CA LEU A 135 -17.96 -10.08 -2.25
C LEU A 135 -17.27 -8.70 -2.36
N ILE A 136 -17.42 -8.04 -3.52
CA ILE A 136 -16.85 -6.71 -3.76
C ILE A 136 -17.41 -5.70 -2.76
N GLN A 137 -18.73 -5.66 -2.60
CA GLN A 137 -19.39 -4.72 -1.69
C GLN A 137 -19.00 -4.97 -0.23
N THR A 138 -19.04 -6.23 0.22
CA THR A 138 -18.72 -6.60 1.61
C THR A 138 -17.28 -6.27 1.94
N SER A 139 -16.35 -6.58 1.02
CA SER A 139 -14.93 -6.25 1.19
C SER A 139 -14.70 -4.73 1.18
N ALA A 140 -15.40 -3.98 0.32
CA ALA A 140 -15.29 -2.52 0.29
C ALA A 140 -15.76 -1.88 1.61
N LEU A 141 -16.89 -2.33 2.16
CA LEU A 141 -17.49 -1.77 3.38
C LEU A 141 -16.75 -2.19 4.64
N ASN A 142 -16.43 -3.47 4.80
CA ASN A 142 -15.92 -4.00 6.06
C ASN A 142 -14.39 -4.05 6.15
N PHE A 143 -13.70 -3.97 5.00
CA PHE A 143 -12.25 -4.01 4.95
C PHE A 143 -11.64 -2.71 4.41
N LEU A 144 -11.99 -2.28 3.20
CA LEU A 144 -11.35 -1.10 2.59
C LEU A 144 -11.72 0.21 3.29
N THR A 145 -13.00 0.41 3.59
CA THR A 145 -13.50 1.67 4.20
C THR A 145 -12.85 1.97 5.55
N PRO A 146 -12.78 1.03 6.52
CA PRO A 146 -12.08 1.27 7.78
C PRO A 146 -10.60 1.64 7.62
N LEU A 147 -9.89 0.95 6.71
CA LEU A 147 -8.48 1.25 6.43
C LEU A 147 -8.33 2.64 5.79
N ARG A 148 -9.23 3.01 4.87
CA ARG A 148 -9.26 4.35 4.26
C ARG A 148 -9.51 5.43 5.30
N ASN A 149 -10.45 5.21 6.23
CA ASN A 149 -10.75 6.14 7.32
C ASN A 149 -9.53 6.37 8.23
N PHE A 150 -8.77 5.31 8.55
CA PHE A 150 -7.52 5.45 9.30
C PHE A 150 -6.49 6.30 8.54
N ILE A 151 -6.27 6.03 7.25
CA ILE A 151 -5.29 6.77 6.43
C ILE A 151 -5.71 8.24 6.23
N GLU A 152 -6.99 8.46 5.89
CA GLU A 152 -7.50 9.78 5.54
C GLU A 152 -7.88 10.63 6.76
N GLY A 153 -8.04 10.03 7.94
CA GLY A 153 -8.39 10.67 9.20
C GLY A 153 -7.25 10.64 10.22
N ASP A 154 -7.15 9.55 10.97
CA ASP A 154 -6.24 9.42 12.13
C ASP A 154 -4.78 9.65 11.73
N TYR A 155 -4.32 9.02 10.65
CA TYR A 155 -2.93 9.12 10.23
C TYR A 155 -2.56 10.53 9.74
N LYS A 156 -3.49 11.26 9.11
CA LYS A 156 -3.24 12.67 8.76
C LYS A 156 -3.00 13.52 10.01
N THR A 157 -3.73 13.25 11.08
CA THR A 157 -3.53 13.91 12.38
C THR A 157 -2.17 13.53 12.97
N ILE A 158 -1.83 12.24 13.00
CA ILE A 158 -0.50 11.77 13.45
C ILE A 158 0.62 12.44 12.64
N ALA A 159 0.51 12.48 11.32
CA ALA A 159 1.51 13.09 10.44
C ALA A 159 1.66 14.60 10.69
N LYS A 160 0.56 15.30 10.94
CA LYS A 160 0.56 16.74 11.29
C LYS A 160 1.27 16.97 12.63
N GLU A 161 0.91 16.23 13.67
CA GLU A 161 1.50 16.40 15.00
C GLU A 161 2.98 16.00 15.02
N ARG A 162 3.37 14.94 14.30
CA ARG A 162 4.78 14.59 14.06
C ARG A 162 5.55 15.73 13.38
N LYS A 163 4.97 16.38 12.37
CA LYS A 163 5.60 17.53 11.71
C LYS A 163 5.75 18.72 12.66
N LEU A 164 4.74 18.97 13.51
CA LEU A 164 4.82 20.02 14.52
C LEU A 164 5.88 19.71 15.57
N LEU A 165 5.99 18.46 16.03
CA LEU A 165 7.04 18.01 16.95
C LEU A 165 8.43 18.26 16.36
N GLN A 166 8.63 17.90 15.09
CA GLN A 166 9.88 18.15 14.38
C GLN A 166 10.21 19.66 14.30
N ASN A 167 9.21 20.51 14.08
CA ASN A 167 9.40 21.96 14.07
C ASN A 167 9.77 22.50 15.46
N LYS A 168 9.08 22.04 16.51
CA LYS A 168 9.35 22.45 17.90
C LYS A 168 10.73 22.00 18.38
N ARG A 169 11.19 20.83 17.92
CA ARG A 169 12.56 20.37 18.16
C ARG A 169 13.59 21.33 17.57
N LEU A 170 13.41 21.74 16.31
CA LEU A 170 14.28 22.72 15.65
C LEU A 170 14.26 24.08 16.36
N ASP A 171 13.09 24.53 16.83
CA ASP A 171 12.96 25.76 17.60
C ASP A 171 13.74 25.68 18.93
N LEU A 172 13.63 24.55 19.62
CA LEU A 172 14.35 24.26 20.86
C LEU A 172 15.87 24.24 20.64
N ASP A 173 16.35 23.57 19.60
CA ASP A 173 17.78 23.49 19.27
C ASP A 173 18.36 24.88 18.92
N ALA A 174 17.59 25.69 18.20
CA ALA A 174 17.96 27.08 17.92
C ALA A 174 17.99 27.93 19.19
N ALA A 175 17.03 27.75 20.11
CA ALA A 175 17.00 28.46 21.40
C ALA A 175 18.18 28.05 22.32
N LYS A 176 18.50 26.75 22.38
CA LYS A 176 19.71 26.23 23.08
C LYS A 176 20.97 26.89 22.53
N THR A 177 21.08 26.98 21.21
CA THR A 177 22.23 27.62 20.54
C THR A 177 22.31 29.12 20.84
N ARG A 178 21.17 29.84 20.83
CA ARG A 178 21.10 31.26 21.21
C ARG A 178 21.52 31.49 22.66
N LEU A 179 21.05 30.65 23.60
CA LEU A 179 21.45 30.75 25.01
C LEU A 179 22.94 30.49 25.19
N LYS A 180 23.50 29.46 24.54
CA LYS A 180 24.95 29.19 24.55
C LYS A 180 25.75 30.40 24.08
N LYS A 181 25.34 31.04 22.97
CA LYS A 181 25.97 32.27 22.44
C LYS A 181 25.84 33.47 23.40
N ALA A 182 24.66 33.68 23.98
CA ALA A 182 24.44 34.77 24.95
C ALA A 182 25.29 34.59 26.21
N LYS A 183 25.37 33.37 26.74
CA LYS A 183 26.18 33.04 27.92
C LYS A 183 27.68 33.22 27.64
N ALA A 184 28.15 32.80 26.46
CA ALA A 184 29.55 33.01 26.07
C ALA A 184 29.91 34.50 25.96
N ALA A 185 28.99 35.32 25.42
CA ALA A 185 29.18 36.78 25.34
C ALA A 185 29.23 37.44 26.73
N GLU A 186 28.36 37.02 27.65
CA GLU A 186 28.35 37.49 29.04
C GLU A 186 29.65 37.11 29.77
N THR A 187 30.09 35.85 29.69
CA THR A 187 31.35 35.39 30.30
C THR A 187 32.56 36.16 29.74
N LYS A 188 32.64 36.33 28.43
CA LYS A 188 33.72 37.10 27.78
C LYS A 188 33.73 38.56 28.23
N SER A 189 32.57 39.17 28.41
CA SER A 189 32.44 40.54 28.90
C SER A 189 32.85 40.67 30.37
N SER A 190 32.46 39.71 31.21
CA SER A 190 32.89 39.66 32.62
C SER A 190 34.40 39.45 32.78
N GLN A 191 35.03 38.69 31.87
CA GLN A 191 36.49 38.54 31.82
C GLN A 191 37.21 39.82 31.41
N LEU A 192 36.63 40.62 30.50
CA LEU A 192 37.20 41.90 30.09
C LEU A 192 37.16 42.95 31.22
N ASN A 193 36.22 42.82 32.16
CA ASN A 193 36.03 43.72 33.30
C ASN A 193 37.10 43.60 34.40
N SER A 194 37.93 42.55 34.39
CA SER A 194 39.04 42.41 35.34
C SER A 194 40.27 43.27 34.97
N ALA A 195 40.24 43.94 33.82
CA ALA A 195 41.25 44.92 33.40
C ALA A 195 40.85 46.34 33.84
N ARG A 196 41.81 47.09 34.39
CA ARG A 196 41.60 48.40 35.04
C ARG A 196 41.10 49.46 34.02
N PRO A 197 39.93 50.09 34.23
CA PRO A 197 39.44 51.13 33.32
C PRO A 197 40.02 52.53 33.64
N GLU A 198 40.42 53.27 32.61
CA GLU A 198 40.81 54.69 32.68
C GLU A 198 39.66 55.56 32.16
N GLY A 199 38.94 56.27 33.05
CA GLY A 199 37.99 57.34 32.70
C GLY A 199 36.50 57.08 33.01
N ASP A 200 35.81 58.10 33.54
CA ASP A 200 34.45 58.01 34.09
C ASP A 200 33.35 57.79 33.03
N ASN A 201 33.47 58.37 31.83
CA ASN A 201 32.50 58.19 30.73
C ASN A 201 32.57 56.79 30.10
N ILE A 202 33.73 56.15 30.13
CA ILE A 202 33.92 54.77 29.64
C ILE A 202 33.22 53.80 30.59
N MET A 203 33.31 54.05 31.91
CA MET A 203 32.67 53.22 32.94
C MET A 203 31.14 53.19 32.80
N VAL A 204 30.50 54.33 32.47
CA VAL A 204 29.04 54.42 32.27
C VAL A 204 28.59 53.63 31.03
N ASN A 205 29.23 53.84 29.87
CA ASN A 205 28.92 53.09 28.64
C ASN A 205 29.15 51.57 28.80
N PHE A 206 30.17 51.19 29.57
CA PHE A 206 30.48 49.80 29.87
C PHE A 206 29.44 49.15 30.79
N SER A 207 28.97 49.87 31.81
CA SER A 207 27.88 49.43 32.70
C SER A 207 26.56 49.21 31.93
N TYR A 208 26.20 50.12 31.01
CA TYR A 208 25.04 49.94 30.15
C TYR A 208 25.16 48.71 29.23
N MET A 209 26.35 48.47 28.67
CA MET A 209 26.62 47.31 27.81
C MET A 209 26.52 45.98 28.57
N LEU A 210 27.04 45.93 29.80
CA LEU A 210 26.89 44.76 30.68
C LEU A 210 25.43 44.48 31.05
N ASN A 211 24.68 45.52 31.45
CA ASN A 211 23.24 45.39 31.72
C ASN A 211 22.48 44.92 30.47
N PHE A 212 22.81 45.43 29.29
CA PHE A 212 22.20 45.00 28.03
C PHE A 212 22.48 43.52 27.72
N LEU A 213 23.73 43.06 27.90
CA LEU A 213 24.09 41.66 27.71
C LEU A 213 23.38 40.74 28.71
N HIS A 214 23.30 41.14 29.98
CA HIS A 214 22.61 40.38 31.01
C HIS A 214 21.10 40.27 30.72
N VAL A 215 20.45 41.38 30.34
CA VAL A 215 19.04 41.37 29.89
C VAL A 215 18.85 40.49 28.66
N LYS A 216 19.80 40.50 27.71
CA LYS A 216 19.76 39.61 26.54
C LYS A 216 19.91 38.14 26.92
N TRP A 217 20.78 37.82 27.88
CA TRP A 217 20.93 36.47 28.41
C TRP A 217 19.65 35.97 29.09
N LEU A 218 19.10 36.76 30.02
CA LEU A 218 17.82 36.45 30.68
C LEU A 218 16.69 36.23 29.67
N LYS A 219 16.64 37.05 28.61
CA LYS A 219 15.65 36.90 27.54
C LYS A 219 15.83 35.58 26.77
N SER A 220 17.06 35.21 26.43
CA SER A 220 17.35 33.93 25.77
C SER A 220 17.10 32.73 26.69
N GLU A 221 17.31 32.88 28.00
CA GLU A 221 17.00 31.85 28.98
C GLU A 221 15.48 31.63 29.09
N GLN A 222 14.72 32.71 29.17
CA GLN A 222 13.25 32.64 29.16
C GLN A 222 12.72 32.04 27.84
N GLU A 223 13.30 32.40 26.71
CA GLU A 223 12.96 31.82 25.40
C GLU A 223 13.23 30.30 25.37
N LEU A 224 14.35 29.85 25.94
CA LEU A 224 14.65 28.41 26.06
C LEU A 224 13.60 27.69 26.91
N ARG A 225 13.20 28.26 28.05
CA ARG A 225 12.16 27.65 28.91
C ARG A 225 10.82 27.50 28.18
N ILE A 226 10.41 28.53 27.43
CA ILE A 226 9.16 28.52 26.65
C ILE A 226 9.24 27.45 25.56
N THR A 227 10.31 27.47 24.74
CA THR A 227 10.47 26.52 23.64
C THR A 227 10.60 25.07 24.12
N GLN A 228 11.26 24.83 25.25
CA GLN A 228 11.31 23.52 25.91
C GLN A 228 9.91 23.05 26.32
N SER A 229 9.15 23.89 27.03
CA SER A 229 7.78 23.56 27.44
C SER A 229 6.86 23.27 26.24
N GLU A 230 7.00 24.03 25.15
CA GLU A 230 6.25 23.78 23.92
C GLU A 230 6.63 22.46 23.24
N PHE A 231 7.92 22.12 23.23
CA PHE A 231 8.43 20.85 22.70
C PHE A 231 7.91 19.68 23.55
N ASP A 232 8.02 19.74 24.87
CA ASP A 232 7.58 18.68 25.78
C ASP A 232 6.07 18.44 25.63
N ARG A 233 5.27 19.51 25.59
CA ARG A 233 3.82 19.42 25.35
C ARG A 233 3.51 18.79 23.98
N GLN A 234 4.27 19.15 22.94
CA GLN A 234 4.06 18.61 21.60
C GLN A 234 4.51 17.15 21.49
N ALA A 235 5.57 16.76 22.19
CA ALA A 235 6.04 15.39 22.29
C ALA A 235 4.99 14.51 22.96
N GLU A 236 4.39 15.00 24.05
CA GLU A 236 3.31 14.29 24.76
C GLU A 236 2.06 14.09 23.90
N ILE A 237 1.60 15.14 23.18
CA ILE A 237 0.48 15.02 22.24
C ILE A 237 0.76 13.97 21.16
N THR A 238 1.98 14.02 20.60
CA THR A 238 2.39 13.08 19.56
C THR A 238 2.46 11.66 20.12
N ARG A 239 3.01 11.48 21.32
CA ARG A 239 3.10 10.19 22.02
C ARG A 239 1.72 9.57 22.22
N LEU A 240 0.76 10.33 22.77
CA LEU A 240 -0.60 9.85 23.01
C LEU A 240 -1.30 9.38 21.73
N LEU A 241 -1.12 10.11 20.62
CA LEU A 241 -1.66 9.70 19.31
C LEU A 241 -1.02 8.40 18.80
N LEU A 242 0.31 8.27 18.95
CA LEU A 242 1.03 7.08 18.50
C LEU A 242 0.72 5.85 19.36
N GLU A 243 0.49 6.01 20.65
CA GLU A 243 0.04 4.93 21.54
C GLU A 243 -1.36 4.41 21.14
N GLY A 244 -2.22 5.31 20.64
CA GLY A 244 -3.53 4.98 20.08
C GLY A 244 -3.50 3.99 18.91
N ILE A 245 -2.37 3.87 18.20
CA ILE A 245 -2.21 2.93 17.07
C ILE A 245 -2.44 1.48 17.49
N SER A 246 -2.18 1.12 18.75
CA SER A 246 -2.45 -0.24 19.23
C SER A 246 -3.95 -0.57 19.19
N SER A 247 -4.82 0.42 19.44
CA SER A 247 -6.27 0.27 19.25
C SER A 247 -6.64 0.13 17.79
N THR A 248 -6.02 0.92 16.91
CA THR A 248 -6.16 0.79 15.45
C THR A 248 -5.77 -0.61 14.96
N HIS A 249 -4.70 -1.21 15.48
CA HIS A 249 -4.30 -2.58 15.14
C HIS A 249 -5.35 -3.61 15.53
N ALA A 250 -5.96 -3.48 16.71
CA ALA A 250 -7.07 -4.35 17.12
C ALA A 250 -8.29 -4.20 16.21
N HIS A 251 -8.52 -3.01 15.66
CA HIS A 251 -9.56 -2.80 14.65
C HIS A 251 -9.20 -3.42 13.30
N HIS A 252 -7.99 -3.19 12.78
CA HIS A 252 -7.51 -3.77 11.52
C HIS A 252 -7.52 -5.30 11.56
N LEU A 253 -7.20 -5.90 12.71
CA LEU A 253 -7.27 -7.36 12.89
C LEU A 253 -8.71 -7.88 12.73
N ARG A 254 -9.72 -7.15 13.23
CA ARG A 254 -11.12 -7.51 13.00
C ARG A 254 -11.48 -7.40 11.52
N CYS A 255 -11.12 -6.30 10.87
CA CYS A 255 -11.34 -6.13 9.43
C CYS A 255 -10.71 -7.27 8.60
N LEU A 256 -9.51 -7.72 8.96
CA LEU A 256 -8.85 -8.86 8.30
C LEU A 256 -9.67 -10.16 8.43
N ASN A 257 -10.24 -10.42 9.62
CA ASN A 257 -11.12 -11.59 9.80
C ASN A 257 -12.38 -11.45 8.95
N ASP A 258 -13.02 -10.27 8.95
CA ASP A 258 -14.21 -10.00 8.14
C ASP A 258 -13.95 -10.18 6.63
N PHE A 259 -12.76 -9.77 6.17
CA PHE A 259 -12.34 -9.96 4.77
C PHE A 259 -12.17 -11.43 4.40
N VAL A 260 -11.52 -12.22 5.27
CA VAL A 260 -11.33 -13.66 5.05
C VAL A 260 -12.68 -14.38 5.06
N GLU A 261 -13.58 -14.02 5.98
CA GLU A 261 -14.93 -14.60 6.05
C GLU A 261 -15.76 -14.29 4.79
N ALA A 262 -15.66 -13.06 4.28
CA ALA A 262 -16.31 -12.67 3.03
C ALA A 262 -15.81 -13.49 1.83
N GLN A 263 -14.49 -13.67 1.71
CA GLN A 263 -13.88 -14.52 0.67
C GLN A 263 -14.33 -15.98 0.82
N MET A 264 -14.29 -16.53 2.03
CA MET A 264 -14.71 -17.90 2.30
C MET A 264 -16.17 -18.14 1.91
N THR A 265 -17.06 -17.22 2.31
CA THR A 265 -18.49 -17.28 2.00
C THR A 265 -18.72 -17.29 0.50
N TYR A 266 -18.03 -16.41 -0.24
CA TYR A 266 -18.10 -16.34 -1.70
C TYR A 266 -17.76 -17.66 -2.39
N TYR A 267 -16.59 -18.25 -2.07
CA TYR A 267 -16.15 -19.49 -2.70
C TYR A 267 -17.07 -20.67 -2.34
N ALA A 268 -17.55 -20.74 -1.09
CA ALA A 268 -18.49 -21.77 -0.66
C ALA A 268 -19.83 -21.68 -1.41
N GLN A 269 -20.37 -20.47 -1.58
CA GLN A 269 -21.60 -20.25 -2.36
C GLN A 269 -21.43 -20.64 -3.82
N CYS A 270 -20.35 -20.19 -4.47
CA CYS A 270 -20.07 -20.50 -5.87
C CYS A 270 -19.92 -22.01 -6.10
N TYR A 271 -19.23 -22.71 -5.19
CA TYR A 271 -19.13 -24.17 -5.21
C TYR A 271 -20.51 -24.84 -5.14
N GLN A 272 -21.36 -24.41 -4.21
CA GLN A 272 -22.70 -24.96 -4.07
C GLN A 272 -23.56 -24.73 -5.33
N TYR A 273 -23.48 -23.54 -5.94
CA TYR A 273 -24.20 -23.24 -7.18
C TYR A 273 -23.76 -24.16 -8.34
N MET A 274 -22.45 -24.41 -8.45
CA MET A 274 -21.89 -25.29 -9.46
C MET A 274 -22.26 -26.76 -9.23
N LEU A 275 -22.27 -27.21 -7.97
CA LEU A 275 -22.67 -28.57 -7.61
C LEU A 275 -24.16 -28.81 -7.94
N ASP A 276 -25.02 -27.84 -7.67
CA ASP A 276 -26.44 -27.94 -8.02
C ASP A 276 -26.68 -27.88 -9.52
N LEU A 277 -25.86 -27.14 -10.28
CA LEU A 277 -25.92 -27.18 -11.74
C LEU A 277 -25.62 -28.59 -12.27
N GLN A 278 -24.62 -29.28 -11.73
CA GLN A 278 -24.32 -30.66 -12.14
C GLN A 278 -25.53 -31.60 -11.98
N LYS A 279 -26.27 -31.46 -10.87
CA LYS A 279 -27.51 -32.22 -10.63
C LYS A 279 -28.61 -31.85 -11.63
N GLN A 280 -28.77 -30.56 -11.91
CA GLN A 280 -29.77 -30.07 -12.86
C GLN A 280 -29.49 -30.56 -14.28
N LEU A 281 -28.24 -30.51 -14.72
CA LEU A 281 -27.83 -31.02 -16.03
C LEU A 281 -27.92 -32.55 -16.11
N GLY A 282 -27.64 -33.27 -15.02
CA GLY A 282 -27.79 -34.72 -14.95
C GLY A 282 -29.25 -35.22 -15.02
N SER A 283 -30.23 -34.32 -14.83
CA SER A 283 -31.65 -34.65 -14.97
C SER A 283 -32.15 -34.60 -16.41
N PHE A 284 -31.36 -34.09 -17.36
CA PHE A 284 -31.68 -34.25 -18.77
C PHE A 284 -31.65 -35.73 -19.12
N PRO A 285 -32.74 -36.28 -19.69
CA PRO A 285 -32.86 -37.70 -19.89
C PRO A 285 -31.69 -38.20 -20.74
N SER A 286 -31.08 -39.31 -20.29
CA SER A 286 -30.09 -40.11 -21.03
C SER A 286 -30.63 -40.68 -22.35
N ASN A 287 -31.78 -40.20 -22.84
CA ASN A 287 -32.38 -40.54 -24.13
C ASN A 287 -31.48 -40.17 -25.32
N TYR A 288 -30.41 -39.39 -25.12
CA TYR A 288 -29.37 -39.19 -26.14
C TYR A 288 -28.39 -40.36 -26.27
N LEU A 289 -28.24 -41.22 -25.25
CA LEU A 289 -27.49 -42.49 -25.42
C LEU A 289 -28.31 -43.54 -26.19
N SER A 290 -29.64 -43.41 -26.24
CA SER A 290 -30.53 -44.34 -26.94
C SER A 290 -31.03 -43.80 -28.29
N ASN A 291 -30.52 -42.66 -28.76
CA ASN A 291 -30.87 -42.14 -30.07
C ASN A 291 -29.93 -42.76 -31.12
N ASN A 292 -30.50 -43.50 -32.07
CA ASN A 292 -29.83 -44.39 -33.02
C ASN A 292 -28.89 -43.69 -34.04
N ASN A 293 -28.52 -42.42 -33.81
CA ASN A 293 -27.82 -41.57 -34.78
C ASN A 293 -26.59 -40.82 -34.27
N GLN A 294 -26.13 -40.96 -33.02
CA GLN A 294 -24.82 -40.42 -32.59
C GLN A 294 -24.37 -40.96 -31.23
N THR A 295 -23.36 -41.83 -31.21
CA THR A 295 -22.65 -42.24 -29.99
C THR A 295 -21.81 -41.08 -29.45
N SER A 296 -22.34 -40.37 -28.46
CA SER A 296 -21.59 -39.35 -27.70
C SER A 296 -21.00 -40.00 -26.46
N GLY A 297 -19.70 -39.85 -26.24
CA GLY A 297 -18.93 -40.51 -25.19
C GLY A 297 -19.52 -40.33 -23.79
N THR A 298 -19.59 -41.44 -23.06
CA THR A 298 -19.95 -41.51 -21.64
C THR A 298 -19.00 -40.65 -20.78
N PRO A 299 -19.49 -39.79 -19.88
CA PRO A 299 -18.65 -39.22 -18.84
C PRO A 299 -18.32 -40.30 -17.80
N VAL A 300 -17.04 -40.47 -17.51
CA VAL A 300 -16.53 -41.35 -16.45
C VAL A 300 -17.02 -40.80 -15.09
N PRO A 301 -17.68 -41.58 -14.22
CA PRO A 301 -18.03 -41.10 -12.88
C PRO A 301 -16.78 -41.14 -12.00
N TYR A 302 -16.20 -39.98 -11.68
CA TYR A 302 -15.33 -39.86 -10.52
C TYR A 302 -16.22 -39.85 -9.27
N ALA A 303 -16.45 -41.02 -8.70
CA ALA A 303 -17.01 -41.16 -7.37
C ALA A 303 -15.91 -40.80 -6.34
N LEU A 304 -15.98 -39.60 -5.76
CA LEU A 304 -15.29 -39.28 -4.51
C LEU A 304 -16.13 -39.84 -3.36
N SER A 305 -15.76 -41.02 -2.89
CA SER A 305 -16.29 -41.60 -1.65
C SER A 305 -15.73 -40.82 -0.46
N ASN A 306 -16.54 -39.90 0.08
CA ASN A 306 -16.33 -39.35 1.43
C ASN A 306 -16.71 -40.41 2.47
N ALA A 307 -15.71 -41.05 3.08
CA ALA A 307 -15.86 -41.73 4.36
C ALA A 307 -14.97 -41.02 5.38
N ILE A 308 -15.59 -40.26 6.27
CA ILE A 308 -14.96 -39.67 7.45
C ILE A 308 -15.13 -40.66 8.61
N GLY A 309 -14.02 -41.09 9.19
CA GLY A 309 -13.95 -41.83 10.46
C GLY A 309 -12.49 -42.10 10.88
N PRO A 310 -12.16 -42.10 12.18
CA PRO A 310 -11.00 -41.34 12.66
C PRO A 310 -9.77 -42.16 13.12
N SER A 311 -8.64 -41.45 13.22
CA SER A 311 -7.51 -41.61 14.16
C SER A 311 -6.18 -42.23 13.68
N ALA A 312 -5.13 -41.40 13.89
CA ALA A 312 -3.79 -41.69 14.42
C ALA A 312 -2.61 -42.12 13.51
N GLN A 313 -1.65 -41.17 13.44
CA GLN A 313 -0.19 -41.28 13.58
C GLN A 313 0.71 -41.86 12.46
N ALA A 314 1.64 -40.97 12.07
CA ALA A 314 3.08 -41.17 11.84
C ALA A 314 3.57 -41.94 10.60
N SER A 315 4.24 -41.22 9.68
CA SER A 315 5.72 -41.22 9.54
C SER A 315 6.14 -40.85 8.12
N ALA A 316 7.26 -40.13 8.06
CA ALA A 316 7.95 -39.71 6.85
C ALA A 316 8.42 -40.91 5.99
N GLY A 317 8.22 -40.81 4.68
CA GLY A 317 8.74 -41.72 3.69
C GLY A 317 9.07 -40.95 2.41
N SER A 318 10.34 -40.59 2.27
CA SER A 318 10.95 -40.01 1.07
C SER A 318 10.88 -41.01 -0.08
N LEU A 319 10.27 -40.64 -1.20
CA LEU A 319 10.36 -41.39 -2.46
C LEU A 319 11.42 -40.74 -3.34
N VAL A 320 12.59 -41.39 -3.33
CA VAL A 320 13.68 -41.23 -4.28
C VAL A 320 13.22 -41.83 -5.61
N ILE A 321 13.20 -41.03 -6.68
CA ILE A 321 13.16 -41.53 -8.05
C ILE A 321 14.49 -41.18 -8.70
N THR A 322 15.18 -42.24 -9.13
CA THR A 322 16.48 -42.29 -9.77
C THR A 322 16.46 -41.74 -11.20
N CYS A 323 17.44 -40.91 -11.54
CA CYS A 323 17.75 -40.49 -12.89
C CYS A 323 18.80 -41.43 -13.49
N PRO A 324 18.68 -41.89 -14.76
CA PRO A 324 19.84 -42.29 -15.53
C PRO A 324 20.33 -41.11 -16.37
N SER A 325 21.58 -40.73 -16.13
CA SER A 325 22.37 -39.83 -16.94
C SER A 325 22.61 -40.44 -18.33
N ASN A 326 22.29 -39.71 -19.40
CA ASN A 326 23.02 -39.83 -20.66
C ASN A 326 23.07 -38.45 -21.34
N LEU A 327 24.30 -38.07 -21.66
CA LEU A 327 24.75 -36.78 -22.16
C LEU A 327 25.04 -36.91 -23.67
N ASN A 328 24.70 -35.84 -24.39
CA ASN A 328 25.03 -35.49 -25.78
C ASN A 328 24.09 -35.94 -26.91
N ASP A 329 23.33 -34.95 -27.39
CA ASP A 329 23.37 -34.36 -28.75
C ASP A 329 22.01 -34.07 -29.41
N LEU A 330 21.80 -32.77 -29.65
CA LEU A 330 21.12 -32.14 -30.81
C LEU A 330 19.58 -32.13 -30.87
N LYS A 331 18.96 -31.11 -30.24
CA LYS A 331 18.29 -29.95 -30.91
C LYS A 331 17.43 -29.20 -29.90
N GLU A 332 17.93 -28.06 -29.41
CA GLU A 332 17.09 -27.04 -28.78
C GLU A 332 16.11 -26.50 -29.83
N SER A 333 14.82 -26.74 -29.62
CA SER A 333 13.75 -26.04 -30.34
C SER A 333 13.63 -24.63 -29.76
N SER A 334 14.56 -23.77 -30.15
CA SER A 334 14.56 -22.35 -29.82
C SER A 334 13.34 -21.67 -30.47
N ASN A 335 12.26 -21.55 -29.71
CA ASN A 335 11.16 -20.63 -30.00
C ASN A 335 11.56 -19.20 -29.60
N ASN A 336 12.65 -18.69 -30.17
CA ASN A 336 13.03 -17.28 -29.99
C ASN A 336 12.06 -16.41 -30.79
N ARG A 337 11.24 -15.63 -30.10
CA ARG A 337 10.29 -14.67 -30.69
C ARG A 337 10.74 -13.25 -30.38
N LYS A 338 10.40 -12.30 -31.23
CA LYS A 338 10.57 -10.88 -30.89
C LYS A 338 9.34 -10.41 -30.13
N ALA A 339 9.53 -9.54 -29.16
CA ALA A 339 8.44 -8.91 -28.42
C ALA A 339 8.68 -7.40 -28.34
N ARG A 340 7.62 -6.62 -28.52
CA ARG A 340 7.61 -5.19 -28.22
C ARG A 340 7.21 -5.00 -26.76
N VAL A 341 7.94 -4.18 -26.04
CA VAL A 341 7.62 -3.82 -24.65
C VAL A 341 6.51 -2.78 -24.65
N LEU A 342 5.43 -3.04 -23.90
CA LEU A 342 4.26 -2.17 -23.81
C LEU A 342 4.42 -1.07 -22.75
N TYR A 343 5.18 -1.33 -21.68
CA TYR A 343 5.36 -0.40 -20.56
C TYR A 343 6.77 -0.52 -19.98
N ASP A 344 7.26 0.56 -19.36
CA ASP A 344 8.48 0.53 -18.58
C ASP A 344 8.34 -0.48 -17.43
N TYR A 345 9.40 -1.27 -17.19
CA TYR A 345 9.46 -2.25 -16.13
C TYR A 345 10.82 -2.18 -15.43
N ASP A 346 10.81 -1.93 -14.12
CA ASP A 346 12.03 -1.97 -13.30
C ASP A 346 12.20 -3.37 -12.71
N ALA A 347 13.33 -4.03 -13.01
CA ALA A 347 13.68 -5.33 -12.44
C ALA A 347 13.72 -5.28 -10.90
N ALA A 348 12.99 -6.19 -10.25
CA ALA A 348 12.92 -6.27 -8.79
C ALA A 348 14.16 -6.94 -8.17
N ASN A 349 14.89 -7.74 -8.95
CA ASN A 349 16.10 -8.45 -8.53
C ASN A 349 17.03 -8.76 -9.72
N SER A 350 18.21 -9.31 -9.45
CA SER A 350 19.23 -9.60 -10.46
C SER A 350 18.87 -10.73 -11.44
N THR A 351 17.76 -11.44 -11.23
CA THR A 351 17.26 -12.47 -12.16
C THR A 351 16.27 -11.91 -13.19
N GLU A 352 15.84 -10.67 -13.04
CA GLU A 352 14.89 -9.97 -13.90
C GLU A 352 15.59 -8.94 -14.80
N LEU A 353 14.96 -8.59 -15.92
CA LEU A 353 15.50 -7.61 -16.87
C LEU A 353 14.63 -6.36 -16.91
N SER A 354 15.22 -5.17 -16.66
CA SER A 354 14.50 -3.90 -16.77
C SER A 354 14.20 -3.55 -18.22
N LEU A 355 12.97 -3.15 -18.48
CA LEU A 355 12.43 -2.84 -19.80
C LEU A 355 12.06 -1.36 -19.94
N LEU A 356 12.17 -0.85 -21.17
CA LEU A 356 11.68 0.46 -21.58
C LEU A 356 10.54 0.28 -22.59
N ALA A 357 9.47 1.04 -22.44
CA ALA A 357 8.34 1.05 -23.35
C ALA A 357 8.79 1.30 -24.80
N ASP A 358 8.12 0.62 -25.73
CA ASP A 358 8.38 0.61 -27.17
C ASP A 358 9.71 -0.02 -27.63
N GLU A 359 10.54 -0.55 -26.72
CA GLU A 359 11.74 -1.30 -27.13
C GLU A 359 11.38 -2.72 -27.63
N VAL A 360 12.21 -3.27 -28.53
CA VAL A 360 12.02 -4.64 -29.06
C VAL A 360 13.11 -5.55 -28.52
N ILE A 361 12.70 -6.59 -27.80
CA ILE A 361 13.58 -7.60 -27.19
C ILE A 361 13.33 -8.99 -27.78
N THR A 362 14.28 -9.90 -27.60
CA THR A 362 14.09 -11.33 -27.95
C THR A 362 13.60 -12.08 -26.71
N VAL A 363 12.58 -12.91 -26.86
CA VAL A 363 11.99 -13.69 -25.76
C VAL A 363 11.86 -15.16 -26.10
N PHE A 364 12.06 -16.03 -25.11
CA PHE A 364 11.87 -17.47 -25.24
C PHE A 364 11.43 -18.09 -23.91
N SER A 365 10.78 -19.26 -24.00
CA SER A 365 10.37 -20.03 -22.83
C SER A 365 11.51 -20.96 -22.38
N VAL A 366 11.72 -21.06 -21.07
CA VAL A 366 12.73 -21.93 -20.45
C VAL A 366 12.01 -23.00 -19.64
N VAL A 367 12.46 -24.26 -19.72
CA VAL A 367 11.86 -25.38 -18.99
C VAL A 367 11.99 -25.16 -17.48
N GLY A 368 10.87 -25.21 -16.75
CA GLY A 368 10.81 -24.97 -15.30
C GLY A 368 10.55 -23.52 -14.90
N MET A 369 10.23 -22.64 -15.86
CA MET A 369 9.83 -21.25 -15.62
C MET A 369 8.31 -21.12 -15.45
N ASP A 370 7.87 -20.17 -14.62
CA ASP A 370 6.45 -19.89 -14.38
C ASP A 370 5.75 -19.42 -15.67
N SER A 371 4.46 -19.76 -15.83
CA SER A 371 3.67 -19.50 -17.05
C SER A 371 3.51 -18.01 -17.39
N ASP A 372 3.71 -17.13 -16.41
CA ASP A 372 3.51 -15.69 -16.53
C ASP A 372 4.80 -14.94 -16.92
N TRP A 373 5.90 -15.66 -17.08
CA TRP A 373 7.22 -15.11 -17.34
C TRP A 373 7.86 -15.70 -18.60
N LEU A 374 8.61 -14.85 -19.30
CA LEU A 374 9.50 -15.26 -20.39
C LEU A 374 10.94 -14.86 -20.07
N MET A 375 11.91 -15.54 -20.68
CA MET A 375 13.29 -15.11 -20.63
C MET A 375 13.50 -14.05 -21.72
N GLY A 376 13.81 -12.82 -21.31
CA GLY A 376 14.11 -11.71 -22.20
C GLY A 376 15.60 -11.54 -22.41
N GLU A 377 16.00 -11.25 -23.64
CA GLU A 377 17.38 -11.00 -24.06
C GLU A 377 17.47 -9.65 -24.78
N ARG A 378 18.25 -8.73 -24.20
CA ARG A 378 18.59 -7.42 -24.75
C ARG A 378 20.11 -7.30 -24.84
N GLY A 379 20.65 -7.57 -26.02
CA GLY A 379 22.10 -7.60 -26.24
C GLY A 379 22.77 -8.68 -25.40
N ASN A 380 23.68 -8.28 -24.49
CA ASN A 380 24.36 -9.20 -23.57
C ASN A 380 23.62 -9.40 -22.24
N GLN A 381 22.48 -8.74 -22.02
CA GLN A 381 21.71 -8.86 -20.79
C GLN A 381 20.56 -9.85 -21.00
N LYS A 382 20.41 -10.77 -20.06
CA LYS A 382 19.31 -11.74 -20.01
C LYS A 382 18.67 -11.71 -18.64
N GLY A 383 17.35 -11.84 -18.60
CA GLY A 383 16.60 -11.91 -17.35
C GLY A 383 15.13 -12.22 -17.59
N LYS A 384 14.42 -12.56 -16.52
CA LYS A 384 12.99 -12.82 -16.57
C LYS A 384 12.23 -11.52 -16.84
N VAL A 385 11.24 -11.60 -17.72
CA VAL A 385 10.35 -10.50 -18.10
C VAL A 385 8.89 -10.98 -18.03
N PRO A 386 7.97 -10.17 -17.48
CA PRO A 386 6.57 -10.55 -17.37
C PRO A 386 5.85 -10.48 -18.72
N ILE A 387 5.08 -11.52 -19.06
CA ILE A 387 4.36 -11.61 -20.36
C ILE A 387 3.37 -10.46 -20.55
N THR A 388 2.76 -9.99 -19.46
CA THR A 388 1.76 -8.91 -19.47
C THR A 388 2.33 -7.55 -19.91
N TYR A 389 3.66 -7.40 -19.94
CA TYR A 389 4.37 -6.19 -20.40
C TYR A 389 4.84 -6.30 -21.85
N LEU A 390 4.51 -7.40 -22.52
CA LEU A 390 5.02 -7.74 -23.84
C LEU A 390 3.90 -7.96 -24.85
N GLU A 391 4.13 -7.49 -26.06
CA GLU A 391 3.38 -7.85 -27.25
C GLU A 391 4.28 -8.71 -28.13
N LEU A 392 3.95 -10.00 -28.28
CA LEU A 392 4.69 -10.92 -29.13
C LEU A 392 4.51 -10.51 -30.60
N LEU A 393 5.62 -10.22 -31.26
CA LEU A 393 5.69 -9.94 -32.68
C LEU A 393 5.88 -11.28 -33.41
N ASN A 394 4.89 -11.66 -34.22
CA ASN A 394 4.95 -12.86 -35.05
C ASN A 394 5.97 -12.76 -36.17
#